data_AF-A0A2M8H1T0-F1
#
_entry.id   AF-A0A2M8H1T0-F1
#
_cell.length_a   1.000
_cell.length_b   1.000
_cell.length_c   1.000
_cell.angle_alpha   90.00
_cell.angle_beta   90.00
_cell.angle_gamma   90.00
#
_symmetry.space_group_name_H-M   'P 1'
#
loop_
_entity.id
_entity.type
_entity.pdbx_description
1 polymer ?
#
loop_
_entity_poly.entity_id
_entity_poly.type
_entity_poly.pdbx_seq_one_letter_code
_entity_poly.pdbx_strand_id
1 'polypeptide(L)'
;MVIEFKSENLMKKGVLFLICFCNLCYAALPPRAQNERDLDALIGFIKNHELVLETLELIDFEHYTIFYRKGCKVIFEREAIIRPKGWVGPEAPLKYQGATCEIDY
;
A
#
# COMPACT_ATOMS: atom_id res chain seq x y z
N MET A 1 -57.82 14.49 28.96
CA MET A 1 -56.96 15.04 27.89
C MET A 1 -55.92 13.99 27.56
N VAL A 2 -56.18 13.18 26.53
CA VAL A 2 -55.26 12.13 26.06
C VAL A 2 -54.27 12.82 25.13
N ILE A 3 -52.98 12.78 25.44
CA ILE A 3 -51.93 13.27 24.54
C ILE A 3 -51.43 12.06 23.74
N GLU A 4 -51.90 11.92 22.50
CA GLU A 4 -51.30 11.02 21.52
C GLU A 4 -49.96 11.59 21.05
N PHE A 5 -48.86 10.91 21.37
CA PHE A 5 -47.54 11.23 20.80
C PHE A 5 -47.38 10.53 19.44
N LYS A 6 -47.32 11.34 18.38
CA LYS A 6 -47.17 10.93 16.99
C LYS A 6 -45.78 10.32 16.73
N SER A 7 -45.73 9.00 16.69
CA SER A 7 -44.55 8.11 16.60
C SER A 7 -43.92 7.96 15.19
N GLU A 8 -44.13 8.90 14.26
CA GLU A 8 -43.72 8.69 12.84
C GLU A 8 -42.47 9.48 12.42
N ASN A 9 -42.15 10.60 13.07
CA ASN A 9 -41.03 11.48 12.68
C ASN A 9 -39.73 11.22 13.45
N LEU A 10 -39.78 10.51 14.58
CA LEU A 10 -38.60 10.19 15.39
C LEU A 10 -37.77 9.05 14.77
N MET A 11 -38.45 8.10 14.12
CA MET A 11 -37.83 6.91 13.55
C MET A 11 -37.04 7.23 12.27
N LYS A 12 -37.49 8.20 11.45
CA LYS A 12 -36.77 8.63 10.23
C LYS A 12 -35.49 9.43 10.52
N LYS A 13 -35.47 10.24 11.58
CA LYS A 13 -34.29 11.04 11.96
C LYS A 13 -33.20 10.19 12.65
N GLY A 14 -33.60 9.15 13.40
CA GLY A 14 -32.65 8.20 14.00
C GLY A 14 -31.95 7.32 12.96
N VAL A 15 -32.66 6.88 11.94
CA VAL A 15 -32.09 6.03 10.86
C VAL A 15 -31.06 6.79 10.02
N LEU A 16 -31.30 8.09 9.75
CA LEU A 16 -30.36 8.90 8.97
C LEU A 16 -29.03 9.16 9.72
N PHE A 17 -29.07 9.22 11.05
CA PHE A 17 -27.86 9.41 11.88
C PHE A 17 -27.03 8.13 11.99
N LEU A 18 -27.67 6.95 11.89
CA LEU A 18 -27.02 5.65 12.06
C LEU A 18 -26.11 5.25 10.88
N ILE A 19 -26.44 5.66 9.65
CA ILE A 19 -25.71 5.26 8.43
C ILE A 19 -24.37 6.02 8.28
N CYS A 20 -24.18 7.14 8.98
CA CYS A 20 -23.03 8.01 8.79
C CYS A 20 -21.71 7.46 9.41
N PHE A 21 -21.80 6.53 10.37
CA PHE A 21 -20.64 6.04 11.14
C PHE A 21 -19.95 4.78 10.59
N CYS A 22 -20.40 4.20 9.47
CA CYS A 22 -19.87 2.93 8.96
C CYS A 22 -18.68 3.04 7.99
N ASN A 23 -18.11 4.23 7.75
CA ASN A 23 -17.22 4.46 6.61
C ASN A 23 -15.71 4.29 6.85
N LEU A 24 -15.26 3.71 7.96
CA LEU A 24 -13.81 3.59 8.25
C LEU A 24 -13.36 2.16 8.57
N CYS A 25 -13.83 1.18 7.79
CA CYS A 25 -13.15 -0.11 7.74
C CYS A 25 -11.99 -0.04 6.74
N TYR A 26 -10.77 0.16 7.24
CA TYR A 26 -9.55 -0.08 6.46
C TYR A 26 -9.41 -1.59 6.27
N ALA A 27 -9.88 -2.08 5.12
CA ALA A 27 -9.68 -3.47 4.75
C ALA A 27 -8.19 -3.75 4.49
N ALA A 28 -7.74 -4.93 4.90
CA ALA A 28 -6.46 -5.48 4.45
C ALA A 28 -6.44 -5.47 2.91
N LEU A 29 -5.35 -5.03 2.31
CA LEU A 29 -5.20 -5.18 0.87
C LEU A 29 -4.98 -6.68 0.57
N PRO A 30 -5.69 -7.26 -0.42
CA PRO A 30 -5.49 -8.66 -0.76
C PRO A 30 -4.05 -8.88 -1.25
N PRO A 31 -3.43 -10.06 -1.01
CA PRO A 31 -2.02 -10.30 -1.33
C PRO A 31 -1.65 -9.97 -2.79
N ARG A 32 -2.54 -10.29 -3.74
CA ARG A 32 -2.34 -9.94 -5.15
C ARG A 32 -2.17 -8.44 -5.38
N ALA A 33 -3.04 -7.62 -4.79
CA ALA A 33 -2.99 -6.18 -4.99
C ALA A 33 -1.80 -5.54 -4.25
N GLN A 34 -1.31 -6.16 -3.18
CA GLN A 34 -0.05 -5.75 -2.55
C GLN A 34 1.13 -6.02 -3.49
N ASN A 35 1.23 -7.24 -4.02
CA ASN A 35 2.30 -7.61 -4.94
C ASN A 35 2.30 -6.74 -6.21
N GLU A 36 1.13 -6.41 -6.74
CA GLU A 36 1.00 -5.51 -7.90
C GLU A 36 1.59 -4.13 -7.60
N ARG A 37 1.25 -3.53 -6.45
CA ARG A 37 1.81 -2.24 -6.02
C ARG A 37 3.31 -2.28 -5.82
N ASP A 38 3.82 -3.36 -5.24
CA ASP A 38 5.26 -3.52 -5.02
C ASP A 38 6.00 -3.68 -6.35
N LEU A 39 5.43 -4.42 -7.30
CA LEU A 39 6.00 -4.58 -8.64
C LEU A 39 5.99 -3.24 -9.39
N ASP A 40 4.90 -2.49 -9.30
CA ASP A 40 4.80 -1.14 -9.88
C ASP A 40 5.87 -0.20 -9.32
N ALA A 41 6.18 -0.30 -8.03
CA ALA A 41 7.24 0.50 -7.41
C ALA A 41 8.63 0.16 -8.00
N LEU A 42 8.95 -1.13 -8.13
CA LEU A 42 10.22 -1.58 -8.71
C LEU A 42 10.32 -1.15 -10.19
N ILE A 43 9.27 -1.40 -10.98
CA ILE A 43 9.22 -0.99 -12.39
C ILE A 43 9.31 0.53 -12.53
N GLY A 44 8.62 1.27 -11.67
CA GLY A 44 8.66 2.73 -11.64
C GLY A 44 10.07 3.24 -11.40
N PHE A 45 10.82 2.63 -10.48
CA PHE A 45 12.22 2.96 -10.26
C PHE A 45 13.06 2.72 -11.51
N ILE A 46 12.94 1.54 -12.13
CA ILE A 46 13.69 1.18 -13.36
C ILE A 46 13.43 2.22 -14.44
N LYS A 47 12.17 2.59 -14.69
CA LYS A 47 11.80 3.56 -15.73
C LYS A 47 12.33 4.97 -15.49
N ASN A 48 12.61 5.33 -14.24
CA ASN A 48 13.07 6.66 -13.87
C ASN A 48 14.60 6.81 -13.87
N HIS A 49 15.36 5.73 -14.04
CA HIS A 49 16.82 5.73 -14.00
C HIS A 49 17.36 5.08 -15.27
N GLU A 50 17.96 5.88 -16.16
CA GLU A 50 18.29 5.48 -17.54
C GLU A 50 19.32 4.35 -17.55
N LEU A 51 20.37 4.45 -16.73
CA LEU A 51 21.41 3.42 -16.64
C LEU A 51 20.84 2.08 -16.16
N VAL A 52 19.96 2.09 -15.17
CA VAL A 52 19.30 0.88 -14.65
C VAL A 52 18.39 0.26 -15.70
N LEU A 53 17.63 1.08 -16.44
CA LEU A 53 16.76 0.62 -17.51
C LEU A 53 17.54 -0.05 -18.64
N GLU A 54 18.62 0.58 -19.11
CA GLU A 54 19.43 0.10 -20.23
C GLU A 54 20.18 -1.20 -19.91
N THR A 55 20.55 -1.38 -18.64
CA THR A 55 21.42 -2.48 -18.19
C THR A 55 20.71 -3.46 -17.25
N LEU A 56 19.38 -3.47 -17.24
CA LEU A 56 18.57 -4.35 -16.41
C LEU A 56 18.90 -5.82 -16.70
N GLU A 57 19.18 -6.58 -15.65
CA GLU A 57 19.50 -8.02 -15.74
C GLU A 57 18.39 -8.88 -15.15
N LEU A 58 17.92 -8.55 -13.94
CA LEU A 58 16.94 -9.33 -13.20
C LEU A 58 16.18 -8.45 -12.20
N ILE A 59 14.89 -8.72 -12.04
CA ILE A 59 14.12 -8.25 -10.89
C ILE A 59 13.89 -9.45 -9.96
N ASP A 60 14.56 -9.46 -8.82
CA ASP A 60 14.30 -10.40 -7.74
C ASP A 60 13.18 -9.84 -6.86
N PHE A 61 11.95 -10.31 -7.12
CA PHE A 61 10.77 -9.85 -6.41
C PHE A 61 10.65 -10.39 -4.99
N GLU A 62 11.30 -11.52 -4.68
CA GLU A 62 11.28 -12.11 -3.34
C GLU A 62 12.10 -11.26 -2.37
N HIS A 63 13.26 -10.77 -2.83
CA HIS A 63 14.16 -9.93 -2.06
C HIS A 63 14.05 -8.43 -2.39
N TYR A 64 13.04 -8.04 -3.18
CA TYR A 64 12.82 -6.67 -3.66
C TYR A 64 14.11 -5.99 -4.19
N THR A 65 14.88 -6.74 -4.98
CA THR A 65 16.19 -6.32 -5.46
C THR A 65 16.20 -6.26 -6.99
N ILE A 66 16.71 -5.18 -7.56
CA ILE A 66 16.91 -5.03 -9.01
C ILE A 66 18.40 -5.22 -9.28
N PHE A 67 18.73 -6.21 -10.10
CA PHE A 67 20.08 -6.41 -10.60
C PHE A 67 20.23 -5.73 -11.96
N TYR A 68 21.31 -4.97 -12.10
CA TYR A 68 21.64 -4.22 -13.30
C TYR A 68 23.16 -4.20 -13.44
N ARG A 69 23.67 -4.00 -14.66
CA ARG A 69 25.10 -3.84 -14.98
C ARG A 69 26.05 -4.72 -14.14
N LYS A 70 26.41 -5.89 -14.66
CA LYS A 70 27.55 -6.70 -14.18
C LYS A 70 27.61 -6.83 -12.66
N GLY A 71 26.50 -7.23 -12.05
CA GLY A 71 26.43 -7.51 -10.61
C GLY A 71 26.15 -6.30 -9.71
N CYS A 72 25.82 -5.12 -10.27
CA CYS A 72 25.27 -4.03 -9.48
C CYS A 72 23.83 -4.33 -9.06
N LYS A 73 23.42 -3.80 -7.90
CA LYS A 73 22.08 -4.02 -7.36
C LYS A 73 21.51 -2.76 -6.73
N VAL A 74 20.20 -2.60 -6.90
CA VAL A 74 19.36 -1.67 -6.15
C VAL A 74 18.49 -2.47 -5.19
N ILE A 75 18.46 -2.06 -3.93
CA ILE A 75 17.78 -2.77 -2.85
C ILE A 75 16.62 -1.91 -2.36
N PHE A 76 15.46 -2.55 -2.23
CA PHE A 76 14.29 -1.98 -1.59
C PHE A 76 13.99 -2.71 -0.29
N GLU A 77 13.42 -1.99 0.66
CA GLU A 77 12.97 -2.56 1.91
C GLU A 77 11.60 -2.00 2.32
N ARG A 78 10.98 -2.68 3.27
CA ARG A 78 9.81 -2.16 3.96
C ARG A 78 10.26 -1.57 5.29
N GLU A 79 9.69 -0.42 5.63
CA GLU A 79 9.89 0.14 6.95
C GLU A 79 9.33 -0.81 8.02
N ALA A 80 10.14 -1.10 9.04
CA ALA A 80 9.72 -1.93 10.16
C ALA A 80 8.72 -1.16 11.03
N ILE A 81 7.43 -1.39 10.80
CA ILE A 81 6.36 -0.78 11.59
C ILE A 81 5.95 -1.74 12.71
N ILE A 82 6.05 -1.29 13.96
CA ILE A 82 5.49 -2.03 15.11
C ILE A 82 3.98 -1.99 15.01
N ARG A 83 3.37 -3.15 14.76
CA ARG A 83 1.91 -3.28 14.63
C ARG A 83 1.32 -3.88 15.90
N PRO A 84 0.18 -3.35 16.39
CA PRO A 84 -0.49 -3.94 17.55
C PRO A 84 -0.97 -5.36 17.21
N LYS A 85 -1.07 -6.20 18.24
CA LYS A 85 -1.57 -7.57 18.08
C LYS A 85 -2.97 -7.56 17.47
N GLY A 86 -3.18 -8.34 16.40
CA GLY A 86 -4.46 -8.43 15.69
C GLY A 86 -4.65 -7.39 14.59
N TRP A 87 -3.62 -6.60 14.25
CA TRP A 87 -3.66 -5.70 13.11
C TRP A 87 -3.75 -6.49 11.79
N VAL A 88 -4.61 -6.04 10.88
CA VAL A 88 -4.90 -6.68 9.58
C VAL A 88 -4.93 -5.66 8.44
N GLY A 89 -4.06 -4.65 8.48
CA GLY A 89 -3.98 -3.63 7.42
C GLY A 89 -3.06 -4.02 6.26
N PRO A 90 -2.90 -3.13 5.26
CA PRO A 90 -2.00 -3.33 4.13
C PRO A 90 -0.53 -3.20 4.53
N GLU A 91 0.31 -4.02 3.91
CA GLU A 91 1.75 -4.03 4.19
C GLU A 91 2.41 -2.67 3.89
N ALA A 92 3.48 -2.33 4.62
CA ALA A 92 4.17 -1.04 4.44
C ALA A 92 4.76 -0.95 3.02
N PRO A 93 4.67 0.17 2.31
CA PRO A 93 5.16 0.26 0.93
C PRO A 93 6.68 0.01 0.85
N LEU A 94 7.14 -0.48 -0.31
CA LEU A 94 8.57 -0.56 -0.60
C LEU A 94 9.18 0.84 -0.65
N LYS A 95 10.38 0.96 -0.09
CA LYS A 95 11.20 2.16 -0.12
C LYS A 95 12.58 1.82 -0.65
N TYR A 96 13.15 2.73 -1.43
CA TYR A 96 14.55 2.62 -1.85
C TYR A 96 15.43 2.66 -0.60
N GLN A 97 16.26 1.63 -0.43
CA GLN A 97 17.24 1.56 0.64
C GLN A 97 18.59 2.08 0.16
N GLY A 98 19.03 1.62 -1.02
CA GLY A 98 20.36 1.90 -1.52
C GLY A 98 20.70 1.16 -2.80
N ALA A 99 21.85 1.51 -3.38
CA ALA A 99 22.44 0.84 -4.53
C ALA A 99 23.93 0.56 -4.28
N THR A 100 24.47 -0.49 -4.89
CA THR A 100 25.90 -0.81 -4.79
C THR A 100 26.77 -0.08 -5.80
N CYS A 101 26.16 0.56 -6.79
CA CYS A 101 26.81 1.28 -7.87
C CYS A 101 26.01 2.54 -8.21
N GLU A 102 26.51 3.35 -9.15
CA GLU A 102 25.75 4.45 -9.76
C GLU A 102 24.46 3.93 -10.39
N ILE A 103 23.39 4.69 -10.25
CA ILE A 103 22.06 4.36 -10.79
C ILE A 103 21.71 5.19 -12.02
N ASP A 104 22.48 6.24 -12.32
CA ASP A 104 22.36 7.12 -13.48
C ASP A 104 23.72 7.61 -13.95
N TYR A 105 23.73 8.31 -15.10
CA TYR A 105 24.90 8.97 -15.70
C TYR A 105 25.21 10.36 -15.11
#